data_AF-A0A373GFF0-F1
#
_entry.id   AF-A0A373GFF0-F1
#
_cell.length_a   1.000
_cell.length_b   1.000
_cell.length_c   1.000
_cell.angle_alpha   90.00
_cell.angle_beta   90.00
_cell.angle_gamma   90.00
#
_symmetry.space_group_name_H-M   'P 1'
#
loop_
_entity.id
_entity.type
_entity.pdbx_description
1 polymer ?
#
loop_
_entity_poly.entity_id
_entity_poly.type
_entity_poly.pdbx_seq_one_letter_code
_entity_poly.pdbx_strand_id
1 'polypeptide(L)'
;MREVSMTNYNLQRFLDAQRGDYEQALAEVRNGRKYSHWIWYIFPQLKGLGMSYNSQYYGLSGKEEAEAYLAHPILGERLREITSVFLQLKNKTAQEVFGSLDAMKVLSCMTLFNEVASDDLFQQVIDHYFQGKVDETTKRKLE
;
A
#
# COMPACT_ATOMS: atom_id res chain seq x y z
N MET A 1 10.38 -14.83 -25.28
CA MET A 1 10.39 -15.40 -23.92
C MET A 1 11.36 -14.55 -23.12
N ARG A 2 10.87 -13.66 -22.25
CA ARG A 2 11.75 -12.89 -21.35
C ARG A 2 12.01 -13.78 -20.14
N GLU A 3 13.28 -14.04 -19.84
CA GLU A 3 13.70 -14.65 -18.58
C GLU A 3 13.09 -13.87 -17.43
N VAL A 4 12.14 -14.47 -16.73
CA VAL A 4 11.65 -13.95 -15.45
C VAL A 4 12.81 -14.15 -14.49
N SER A 5 13.54 -13.08 -14.22
CA SER A 5 14.52 -13.02 -13.14
C SER A 5 13.87 -13.62 -11.89
N MET A 6 14.40 -14.73 -11.40
CA MET A 6 13.98 -15.37 -10.13
C MET A 6 14.46 -14.52 -8.94
N THR A 7 14.15 -13.23 -8.93
CA THR A 7 14.42 -12.37 -7.79
C THR A 7 13.47 -12.78 -6.67
N ASN A 8 13.98 -13.49 -5.67
CA ASN A 8 13.21 -13.78 -4.47
C ASN A 8 13.14 -12.51 -3.62
N TYR A 9 12.06 -11.74 -3.77
CA TYR A 9 11.82 -10.50 -3.04
C TYR A 9 11.53 -10.69 -1.54
N ASN A 10 11.57 -11.92 -1.01
CA ASN A 10 11.22 -12.21 0.38
C ASN A 10 9.85 -11.62 0.78
N LEU A 11 8.81 -11.90 -0.02
CA LEU A 11 7.45 -11.45 0.26
C LEU A 11 6.85 -12.08 1.52
N GLN A 12 7.44 -13.18 2.01
CA GLN A 12 7.07 -13.84 3.25
C GLN A 12 7.05 -12.88 4.45
N ARG A 13 7.94 -11.87 4.47
CA ARG A 13 7.95 -10.86 5.54
C ARG A 13 6.61 -10.13 5.70
N PHE A 14 5.87 -9.91 4.61
CA PHE A 14 4.55 -9.29 4.66
C PHE A 14 3.50 -10.27 5.15
N LEU A 15 3.54 -11.52 4.67
CA LEU A 15 2.61 -12.57 5.11
C LEU A 15 2.71 -12.80 6.62
N ASP A 16 3.94 -12.89 7.14
CA ASP A 16 4.21 -13.10 8.56
C ASP A 16 3.66 -11.94 9.40
N ALA A 17 3.90 -10.70 8.98
CA ALA A 17 3.40 -9.50 9.65
C ALA A 17 1.87 -9.38 9.60
N GLN A 18 1.25 -9.76 8.48
CA GLN A 18 -0.20 -9.67 8.29
C GLN A 18 -0.97 -10.80 9.01
N ARG A 19 -0.33 -11.89 9.43
CA ARG A 19 -0.99 -13.09 9.96
C ARG A 19 -1.93 -12.82 11.14
N GLY A 20 -1.56 -11.91 12.03
CA GLY A 20 -2.37 -11.50 13.18
C GLY A 20 -3.14 -10.19 12.99
N ASP A 21 -2.71 -9.37 12.03
CA ASP A 21 -3.07 -7.95 12.00
C ASP A 21 -4.00 -7.59 10.84
N TYR A 22 -4.10 -8.41 9.79
CA TYR A 22 -4.87 -8.06 8.60
C TYR A 22 -6.36 -7.85 8.91
N GLU A 23 -6.99 -8.78 9.62
CA GLU A 23 -8.40 -8.67 9.99
C GLU A 23 -8.66 -7.44 10.87
N GLN A 24 -7.72 -7.12 11.76
CA GLN A 24 -7.80 -5.92 12.58
C GLN A 24 -7.67 -4.65 11.72
N ALA A 25 -6.70 -4.59 10.81
CA ALA A 25 -6.53 -3.46 9.90
C ALA A 25 -7.78 -3.25 9.03
N LEU A 26 -8.33 -4.33 8.48
CA LEU A 26 -9.55 -4.30 7.68
C LEU A 26 -10.76 -3.80 8.50
N ALA A 27 -10.91 -4.26 9.74
CA ALA A 27 -11.96 -3.78 10.63
C ALA A 27 -11.78 -2.29 10.99
N GLU A 28 -10.57 -1.84 11.28
CA GLU A 28 -10.24 -0.45 11.57
C GLU A 28 -10.56 0.48 10.40
N VAL A 29 -10.15 0.10 9.18
CA VAL A 29 -10.47 0.84 7.96
C VAL A 29 -11.97 0.84 7.70
N ARG A 30 -12.66 -0.31 7.84
CA ARG A 30 -14.11 -0.38 7.68
C ARG A 30 -14.86 0.51 8.67
N ASN A 31 -14.34 0.66 9.88
CA ASN A 31 -14.87 1.57 10.90
C ASN A 31 -14.44 3.03 10.72
N GLY A 32 -13.65 3.32 9.67
CA GLY A 32 -13.22 4.66 9.31
C GLY A 32 -12.21 5.29 10.25
N ARG A 33 -11.50 4.48 11.06
CA ARG A 33 -10.46 4.98 11.96
C ARG A 33 -9.44 3.89 12.28
N LYS A 34 -8.20 4.12 11.85
CA LYS A 34 -7.00 3.42 12.27
C LYS A 34 -6.59 3.82 13.68
N TYR A 35 -6.17 2.85 14.48
CA TYR A 35 -5.59 3.07 15.80
C TYR A 35 -4.44 2.11 16.14
N SER A 36 -4.22 1.05 15.35
CA SER A 36 -3.13 0.09 15.59
C SER A 36 -1.93 0.27 14.66
N HIS A 37 -0.86 -0.51 14.87
CA HIS A 37 0.47 -0.27 14.28
C HIS A 37 0.80 -1.13 13.05
N TRP A 38 -0.02 -1.08 12.01
CA TRP A 38 0.11 -1.99 10.86
C TRP A 38 0.43 -1.32 9.51
N ILE A 39 0.59 0.01 9.48
CA ILE A 39 0.60 0.79 8.23
C ILE A 39 1.64 0.31 7.20
N TRP A 40 2.83 -0.10 7.66
CA TRP A 40 3.97 -0.38 6.79
C TRP A 40 3.83 -1.64 5.95
N TYR A 41 3.11 -2.65 6.44
CA TYR A 41 2.96 -3.96 5.78
C TYR A 41 1.56 -4.23 5.23
N ILE A 42 0.60 -3.35 5.54
CA ILE A 42 -0.74 -3.35 4.93
C ILE A 42 -0.80 -2.39 3.73
N PHE A 43 -0.23 -1.19 3.86
CA PHE A 43 -0.07 -0.23 2.77
C PHE A 43 1.43 0.05 2.54
N PRO A 44 2.17 -0.92 1.95
CA PRO A 44 3.60 -0.76 1.75
C PRO A 44 3.92 0.33 0.72
N GLN A 45 5.05 0.98 0.93
CA GLN A 45 5.58 2.06 0.08
C GLN A 45 7.03 1.73 -0.33
N LEU A 46 7.63 2.52 -1.23
CA LEU A 46 9.04 2.32 -1.60
C LEU A 46 10.00 2.54 -0.42
N LYS A 47 11.11 1.79 -0.42
CA LYS A 47 12.23 2.00 0.50
C LYS A 47 12.79 3.42 0.37
N GLY A 48 13.27 3.95 1.50
CA GLY A 48 13.87 5.29 1.56
C GLY A 48 12.88 6.45 1.58
N LEU A 49 11.57 6.20 1.57
CA LEU A 49 10.55 7.25 1.79
C LEU A 49 10.28 7.52 3.28
N GLY A 50 10.57 6.56 4.16
CA GLY A 50 10.46 6.71 5.60
C GLY A 50 11.75 6.33 6.32
N MET A 51 12.02 6.95 7.46
CA MET A 51 13.27 6.75 8.20
C MET A 51 13.20 5.67 9.29
N SER A 52 11.99 5.19 9.64
CA SER A 52 11.85 4.17 10.69
C SER A 52 12.34 2.80 10.21
N TYR A 53 12.78 1.97 11.15
CA TYR A 53 13.14 0.57 10.88
C TYR A 53 12.05 -0.15 10.07
N ASN A 54 10.78 -0.06 10.50
CA ASN A 54 9.66 -0.67 9.78
C ASN A 54 9.47 -0.12 8.35
N SER A 55 9.72 1.17 8.13
CA SER A 55 9.65 1.76 6.78
C SER A 55 10.74 1.22 5.85
N GLN A 56 11.89 0.86 6.41
CA GLN A 56 13.00 0.26 5.66
C GLN A 56 12.81 -1.23 5.43
N TYR A 57 12.37 -1.97 6.46
CA TYR A 57 12.18 -3.41 6.41
C TYR A 57 10.99 -3.81 5.51
N TYR A 58 9.84 -3.15 5.66
CA TYR A 58 8.65 -3.41 4.85
C TYR A 58 8.58 -2.56 3.58
N GLY A 59 9.53 -1.66 3.35
CA GLY A 59 9.60 -0.94 2.10
C GLY A 59 9.84 -1.88 0.91
N LEU A 60 9.23 -1.56 -0.23
CA LEU A 60 9.44 -2.25 -1.51
C LEU A 60 10.64 -1.65 -2.23
N SER A 61 11.45 -2.48 -2.88
CA SER A 61 12.71 -2.09 -3.53
C SER A 61 12.52 -1.37 -4.85
N GLY A 62 11.38 -1.54 -5.52
CA GLY A 62 11.12 -0.95 -6.83
C GLY A 62 9.85 -1.50 -7.48
N LYS A 63 9.73 -1.26 -8.78
CA LYS A 63 8.54 -1.63 -9.57
C LYS A 63 8.34 -3.14 -9.64
N GLU A 64 9.39 -3.89 -9.88
CA GLU A 64 9.34 -5.35 -10.04
C GLU A 64 8.93 -6.06 -8.75
N GLU A 65 9.35 -5.54 -7.58
CA GLU A 65 8.87 -6.08 -6.30
C GLU A 65 7.41 -5.74 -6.05
N ALA A 66 6.95 -4.55 -6.44
CA ALA A 66 5.54 -4.17 -6.34
C ALA A 66 4.65 -5.02 -7.27
N GLU A 67 5.12 -5.31 -8.49
CA GLU A 67 4.48 -6.26 -9.42
C GLU A 67 4.38 -7.65 -8.80
N ALA A 68 5.48 -8.16 -8.22
CA ALA A 68 5.48 -9.46 -7.54
C ALA A 68 4.55 -9.47 -6.31
N TYR A 69 4.49 -8.38 -5.54
CA TYR A 69 3.57 -8.22 -4.41
C TYR A 69 2.11 -8.30 -4.89
N LEU A 70 1.77 -7.55 -5.94
CA LEU A 70 0.40 -7.47 -6.45
C LEU A 70 -0.04 -8.77 -7.14
N ALA A 71 0.88 -9.49 -7.78
CA ALA A 71 0.62 -10.79 -8.40
C ALA A 71 0.52 -11.94 -7.38
N HIS A 72 1.00 -11.75 -6.15
CA HIS A 72 0.93 -12.78 -5.13
C HIS A 72 -0.54 -13.00 -4.70
N PRO A 73 -1.04 -14.26 -4.66
CA PRO A 73 -2.46 -14.55 -4.46
C PRO A 73 -3.03 -13.98 -3.17
N ILE A 74 -2.30 -14.07 -2.05
CA ILE A 74 -2.77 -13.53 -0.77
C ILE A 74 -2.55 -12.02 -0.64
N LEU A 75 -1.33 -11.53 -0.88
CA LEU A 75 -0.98 -10.11 -0.65
C LEU A 75 -1.71 -9.17 -1.62
N GLY A 76 -1.82 -9.54 -2.89
CA GLY A 76 -2.55 -8.79 -3.89
C GLY A 76 -4.03 -8.68 -3.56
N GLU A 77 -4.68 -9.82 -3.25
CA GLU A 77 -6.09 -9.84 -2.82
C GLU A 77 -6.32 -8.97 -1.59
N ARG A 78 -5.48 -9.11 -0.56
CA ARG A 78 -5.59 -8.35 0.68
C ARG A 78 -5.44 -6.84 0.50
N LEU A 79 -4.47 -6.41 -0.31
CA LEU A 79 -4.28 -4.99 -0.59
C LEU A 79 -5.48 -4.43 -1.34
N ARG A 80 -6.01 -5.17 -2.32
CA ARG A 80 -7.20 -4.75 -3.09
C ARG A 80 -8.45 -4.69 -2.24
N GLU A 81 -8.66 -5.67 -1.37
CA GLU A 81 -9.81 -5.71 -0.46
C GLU A 81 -9.81 -4.48 0.46
N ILE A 82 -8.72 -4.24 1.18
CA ILE A 82 -8.68 -3.11 2.13
C ILE A 82 -8.72 -1.75 1.41
N THR A 83 -8.13 -1.65 0.22
CA THR A 83 -8.21 -0.45 -0.63
C THR A 83 -9.65 -0.21 -1.09
N SER A 84 -10.38 -1.25 -1.46
CA SER A 84 -11.79 -1.16 -1.85
C SER A 84 -12.68 -0.75 -0.68
N VAL A 85 -12.44 -1.31 0.51
CA VAL A 85 -13.16 -0.91 1.73
C VAL A 85 -12.87 0.55 2.06
N PHE A 86 -11.61 0.99 1.95
CA PHE A 86 -11.24 2.38 2.14
C PHE A 86 -11.98 3.28 1.14
N LEU A 87 -11.94 2.96 -0.16
CA LEU A 87 -12.61 3.71 -1.23
C LEU A 87 -14.12 3.91 -1.00
N GLN A 88 -14.78 2.95 -0.36
CA GLN A 88 -16.22 2.98 -0.11
C GLN A 88 -16.62 3.81 1.12
N LEU A 89 -15.66 4.28 1.94
CA LEU A 89 -15.98 5.11 3.10
C LEU A 89 -16.51 6.49 2.68
N LYS A 90 -17.73 6.78 3.11
CA LYS A 90 -18.38 8.08 2.84
C LYS A 90 -18.07 9.09 3.93
N ASN A 91 -18.02 10.37 3.57
CA ASN A 91 -17.92 11.50 4.50
C ASN A 91 -16.71 11.43 5.45
N LYS A 92 -15.59 10.89 4.96
CA LYS A 92 -14.32 10.84 5.67
C LYS A 92 -13.19 11.26 4.75
N THR A 93 -12.19 11.91 5.31
CA THR A 93 -10.91 12.19 4.65
C THR A 93 -9.90 11.09 4.99
N ALA A 94 -8.86 10.93 4.18
CA ALA A 94 -7.76 10.00 4.50
C ALA A 94 -7.09 10.34 5.84
N GLN A 95 -7.01 11.62 6.20
CA GLN A 95 -6.44 12.08 7.46
C GLN A 95 -7.31 11.72 8.67
N GLU A 96 -8.64 11.73 8.54
CA GLU A 96 -9.52 11.25 9.61
C GLU A 96 -9.42 9.74 9.82
N VAL A 97 -9.22 8.98 8.74
CA VAL A 97 -9.10 7.52 8.80
C VAL A 97 -7.73 7.11 9.32
N PHE A 98 -6.64 7.62 8.76
CA PHE A 98 -5.29 7.14 9.03
C PHE A 98 -4.47 8.06 9.95
N GLY A 99 -4.86 9.32 10.12
CA GLY A 99 -3.99 10.36 10.64
C GLY A 99 -3.04 10.91 9.57
N SER A 100 -2.48 12.11 9.78
CA SER A 100 -1.74 12.83 8.74
C SER A 100 -0.51 12.10 8.22
N LEU A 101 0.28 11.47 9.10
CA LEU A 101 1.50 10.76 8.70
C LEU A 101 1.19 9.49 7.90
N ASP A 102 0.23 8.69 8.37
CA ASP A 102 -0.12 7.43 7.72
C ASP A 102 -0.94 7.65 6.45
N ALA A 103 -1.72 8.74 6.36
CA ALA A 103 -2.37 9.14 5.12
C ALA A 103 -1.36 9.41 3.99
N MET A 104 -0.19 9.99 4.30
CA MET A 104 0.89 10.12 3.31
C MET A 104 1.44 8.76 2.88
N LYS A 105 1.54 7.80 3.80
CA LYS A 105 1.98 6.43 3.46
C LYS A 105 1.00 5.71 2.55
N VAL A 106 -0.30 5.89 2.82
CA VAL A 106 -1.37 5.41 1.94
C VAL A 106 -1.24 6.05 0.56
N LEU A 107 -1.02 7.37 0.47
CA LEU A 107 -0.80 8.02 -0.83
C LEU A 107 0.42 7.46 -1.58
N SER A 108 1.56 7.28 -0.90
CA SER A 108 2.75 6.65 -1.51
C SER A 108 2.46 5.22 -1.98
N CYS A 109 1.70 4.45 -1.19
CA CYS A 109 1.28 3.10 -1.54
C CYS A 109 0.38 3.10 -2.79
N MET A 110 -0.68 3.91 -2.81
CA MET A 110 -1.59 4.01 -3.96
C MET A 110 -0.84 4.46 -5.21
N THR A 111 0.05 5.45 -5.08
CA THR A 111 0.88 5.94 -6.18
C THR A 111 1.75 4.82 -6.74
N LEU A 112 2.42 4.04 -5.89
CA LEU A 112 3.27 2.93 -6.31
C LEU A 112 2.46 1.86 -7.04
N PHE A 113 1.35 1.41 -6.45
CA PHE A 113 0.57 0.31 -7.01
C PHE A 113 -0.21 0.72 -8.27
N ASN A 114 -0.54 2.01 -8.42
CA ASN A 114 -1.10 2.54 -9.66
C ASN A 114 -0.16 2.38 -10.87
N GLU A 115 1.16 2.38 -10.66
CA GLU A 115 2.14 2.24 -11.75
C GLU A 115 2.32 0.79 -12.25
N VAL A 116 1.82 -0.18 -11.48
CA VAL A 116 1.99 -1.62 -11.74
C VAL A 116 0.67 -2.38 -11.92
N ALA A 117 -0.45 -1.82 -11.46
CA ALA A 117 -1.77 -2.41 -11.61
C ALA A 117 -2.28 -2.27 -13.06
N SER A 118 -3.07 -3.25 -13.49
CA SER A 118 -3.77 -3.22 -14.78
C SER A 118 -5.15 -2.57 -14.71
N ASP A 119 -5.68 -2.39 -13.50
CA ASP A 119 -6.96 -1.76 -13.20
C ASP A 119 -6.76 -0.41 -12.52
N ASP A 120 -7.86 0.32 -12.33
CA ASP A 120 -7.87 1.71 -11.86
C ASP A 120 -8.17 1.86 -10.36
N LEU A 121 -8.22 0.77 -9.58
CA LEU A 121 -8.61 0.81 -8.17
C LEU A 121 -7.77 1.81 -7.35
N PHE A 122 -6.46 1.80 -7.55
CA PHE A 122 -5.54 2.69 -6.84
C PHE A 122 -5.69 4.15 -7.29
N GLN A 123 -5.91 4.38 -8.59
CA GLN A 123 -6.20 5.71 -9.14
C GLN A 123 -7.48 6.28 -8.54
N GLN A 124 -8.55 5.49 -8.42
CA GLN A 124 -9.82 5.93 -7.85
C GLN A 124 -9.65 6.44 -6.40
N VAL A 125 -8.78 5.81 -5.61
CA VAL A 125 -8.44 6.28 -4.26
C VAL A 125 -7.67 7.60 -4.29
N ILE A 126 -6.70 7.74 -5.20
CA ILE A 126 -5.92 8.98 -5.39
C ILE A 126 -6.86 10.14 -5.77
N ASP A 127 -7.76 9.91 -6.70
CA ASP A 127 -8.73 10.92 -7.16
C ASP A 127 -9.67 11.33 -6.03
N HIS A 128 -10.22 10.34 -5.31
CA HIS A 128 -11.22 10.59 -4.27
C HIS A 128 -10.64 11.26 -3.02
N TYR A 129 -9.55 10.73 -2.47
CA TYR A 129 -9.03 11.18 -1.18
C TYR A 129 -7.89 12.18 -1.27
N PHE A 130 -7.20 12.24 -2.41
CA PHE A 130 -6.00 13.05 -2.60
C PHE A 130 -6.12 14.04 -3.77
N GLN A 131 -7.33 14.25 -4.30
CA GLN A 131 -7.64 15.23 -5.36
C GLN A 131 -6.81 14.97 -6.64
N GLY A 132 -6.55 13.70 -6.95
CA GLY A 132 -5.75 13.31 -8.11
C GLY A 132 -4.24 13.54 -7.94
N LYS A 133 -3.79 14.02 -6.77
CA LYS A 133 -2.37 14.29 -6.51
C LYS A 133 -1.68 13.03 -6.05
N VAL A 134 -0.65 12.65 -6.78
CA VAL A 134 0.22 11.51 -6.47
C VAL A 134 1.34 11.90 -5.48
N ASP A 135 2.01 10.91 -4.90
CA ASP A 135 3.27 11.14 -4.19
C ASP A 135 4.43 11.29 -5.18
N GLU A 136 4.82 12.53 -5.44
CA GLU A 136 5.90 12.89 -6.38
C GLU A 136 7.25 12.23 -6.03
N THR A 137 7.50 11.93 -4.76
CA THR A 137 8.74 11.24 -4.37
C THR A 137 8.70 9.76 -4.76
N THR A 138 7.52 9.14 -4.68
CA THR A 138 7.31 7.78 -5.20
C THR A 138 7.50 7.76 -6.72
N LYS A 139 6.88 8.70 -7.46
CA LYS A 139 7.02 8.80 -8.93
C LYS A 139 8.47 8.94 -9.37
N ARG A 140 9.21 9.90 -8.83
CA ARG A 140 10.62 10.12 -9.14
C ARG A 140 11.53 8.93 -8.84
N LYS A 141 11.14 8.07 -7.89
CA LYS A 141 11.90 6.85 -7.55
C LYS A 141 11.62 5.68 -8.50
N LEU A 142 10.58 5.77 -9.33
CA LEU A 142 10.19 4.76 -10.31
C LEU A 142 10.63 5.11 -11.74
N GLU A 143 11.09 6.34 -11.96
CA GLU A 143 11.77 6.80 -13.19
C GLU A 143 13.20 6.24 -13.28
#